data_AF-A0A0F7PG99-F1
#
_entry.id   AF-A0A0F7PG99-F1
#
_cell.length_a   1.000
_cell.length_b   1.000
_cell.length_c   1.000
_cell.angle_alpha   90.00
_cell.angle_beta   90.00
_cell.angle_gamma   90.00
#
_symmetry.space_group_name_H-M   'P 1'
#
loop_
_entity.id
_entity.type
_entity.pdbx_description
1 polymer ?
#
loop_
_entity_poly.entity_id
_entity_poly.type
_entity_poly.pdbx_seq_one_letter_code
_entity_poly.pdbx_strand_id
1 'polypeptide(L)'
;MGVESKITTKGQTTIPIEVREYLKIGAGDRIGYEFVNGKVVLVPKNRSALDFAGVLFEPDRAPVSVETMNEAIGEAISDRYEHSHDRD
;
A
#
# COMPACT_ATOMS: atom_id res chain seq x y z
N MET A 1 -0.71 -25.08 17.14
CA MET A 1 -1.82 -24.54 17.95
C MET A 1 -2.58 -23.56 17.09
N GLY A 2 -3.89 -23.76 16.91
CA GLY A 2 -4.76 -22.77 16.28
C GLY A 2 -5.33 -21.87 17.36
N VAL A 3 -5.40 -20.56 17.09
CA VAL A 3 -6.12 -19.63 17.95
C VAL A 3 -7.49 -19.40 17.34
N GLU A 4 -8.55 -19.49 18.14
CA GLU A 4 -9.94 -19.35 17.69
C GLU A 4 -10.64 -18.17 18.37
N SER A 5 -11.71 -17.67 17.76
CA SER A 5 -12.56 -16.63 18.32
C SER A 5 -14.00 -16.83 17.90
N LYS A 6 -14.93 -16.45 18.76
CA LYS A 6 -16.36 -16.50 18.45
C LYS A 6 -16.78 -15.26 17.68
N ILE A 7 -17.74 -15.43 16.78
CA ILE A 7 -18.41 -14.33 16.11
C ILE A 7 -19.65 -13.98 16.94
N THR A 8 -19.83 -12.69 17.21
CA THR A 8 -21.04 -12.19 17.89
C THR A 8 -22.23 -12.21 16.93
N THR A 9 -23.46 -12.08 17.45
CA THR A 9 -24.67 -11.97 16.62
C THR A 9 -24.61 -10.84 15.59
N LYS A 10 -23.79 -9.81 15.84
CA LYS A 10 -23.58 -8.66 14.93
C LYS A 10 -22.48 -8.90 13.89
N GLY A 11 -21.92 -10.10 13.81
CA GLY A 11 -20.85 -10.43 12.87
C GLY A 11 -19.46 -9.91 13.27
N GLN A 12 -19.29 -9.47 14.51
CA GLN A 12 -17.99 -8.99 15.01
C GLN A 12 -17.22 -10.13 15.66
N THR A 13 -15.90 -10.13 15.53
CA THR A 13 -15.02 -11.02 16.29
C THR A 13 -13.85 -10.23 16.85
N THR A 14 -13.31 -10.69 17.96
CA THR A 14 -12.09 -10.14 18.55
C THR A 14 -10.87 -10.77 17.92
N ILE A 15 -9.80 -10.01 17.75
CA ILE A 15 -8.50 -10.55 17.39
C ILE A 15 -7.76 -10.93 18.69
N PRO A 16 -7.42 -12.22 18.91
CA PRO A 16 -6.67 -12.69 20.08
C PRO A 16 -5.35 -11.95 20.26
N ILE A 17 -4.85 -11.91 21.50
CA ILE A 17 -3.62 -11.15 21.81
C ILE A 17 -2.43 -11.66 20.99
N GLU A 18 -2.30 -12.97 20.82
CA GLU A 18 -1.20 -13.60 20.08
C GLU A 18 -1.20 -13.16 18.61
N VAL A 19 -2.39 -13.01 18.02
CA VAL A 19 -2.54 -12.55 16.63
C VAL A 19 -2.26 -11.04 16.53
N ARG A 20 -2.70 -10.24 17.52
CA ARG A 20 -2.41 -8.80 17.55
C ARG A 20 -0.91 -8.52 17.66
N GLU A 21 -0.22 -9.25 18.54
CA GLU A 21 1.23 -9.13 18.72
C GLU A 21 1.98 -9.57 17.46
N TYR A 22 1.56 -10.67 16.84
CA TYR A 22 2.14 -11.14 15.58
C TYR A 22 2.00 -10.10 14.44
N LEU A 23 0.82 -9.50 14.30
CA LEU A 23 0.54 -8.48 13.29
C LEU A 23 1.00 -7.07 13.69
N LYS A 24 1.48 -6.90 14.94
CA LYS A 24 1.86 -5.62 15.55
C LYS A 24 0.75 -4.56 15.47
N ILE A 25 -0.51 -4.97 15.68
CA ILE A 25 -1.67 -4.08 15.60
C ILE A 25 -2.21 -3.70 16.99
N GLY A 26 -2.62 -2.45 17.14
CA GLY A 26 -3.23 -1.88 18.34
C GLY A 26 -4.64 -1.32 18.10
N ALA A 27 -5.17 -0.65 19.12
CA ALA A 27 -6.43 0.07 19.00
C ALA A 27 -6.29 1.25 18.02
N GLY A 28 -7.24 1.38 17.09
CA GLY A 28 -7.24 2.42 16.05
C GLY A 28 -6.58 2.00 14.74
N ASP A 29 -5.82 0.90 14.73
CA ASP A 29 -5.25 0.36 13.51
C ASP A 29 -6.33 -0.22 12.61
N ARG A 30 -6.15 -0.02 11.30
CA ARG A 30 -7.02 -0.61 10.28
C ARG A 30 -6.49 -1.99 9.91
N ILE A 31 -7.41 -2.91 9.62
CA ILE A 31 -7.11 -4.23 9.05
C ILE A 31 -7.84 -4.37 7.72
N GLY A 32 -7.17 -4.98 6.75
CA GLY A 32 -7.74 -5.38 5.47
C GLY A 32 -8.00 -6.87 5.41
N TYR A 33 -8.87 -7.28 4.49
CA TYR A 33 -9.14 -8.67 4.17
C TYR A 33 -8.78 -8.91 2.70
N GLU A 34 -7.96 -9.91 2.45
CA GLU A 34 -7.60 -10.35 1.10
C GLU A 34 -8.03 -11.79 0.89
N PHE A 35 -8.54 -12.09 -0.31
CA PHE A 35 -9.02 -13.43 -0.66
C PHE A 35 -7.98 -14.10 -1.56
N VAL A 36 -7.31 -15.12 -1.02
CA VAL A 36 -6.18 -15.79 -1.70
C VAL A 36 -6.39 -17.30 -1.62
N ASN A 37 -6.51 -17.95 -2.78
CA ASN A 37 -6.60 -19.42 -2.88
C ASN A 37 -7.69 -20.04 -1.99
N GLY A 38 -8.88 -19.42 -1.96
CA GLY A 38 -10.01 -19.88 -1.14
C GLY A 38 -9.86 -19.61 0.36
N LYS A 39 -8.84 -18.85 0.78
CA LYS A 39 -8.62 -18.42 2.16
C LYS A 39 -8.80 -16.91 2.27
N VAL A 40 -9.18 -16.46 3.46
CA VAL A 40 -9.18 -15.04 3.83
C VAL A 40 -7.92 -14.74 4.64
N VAL A 41 -7.16 -13.75 4.20
CA VAL A 41 -5.93 -13.27 4.86
C VAL A 41 -6.21 -11.91 5.49
N LEU A 42 -5.84 -11.78 6.76
CA LEU A 42 -5.87 -10.52 7.49
C LEU A 42 -4.58 -9.74 7.21
N VAL A 43 -4.71 -8.49 6.77
CA VAL A 43 -3.56 -7.64 6.43
C VAL A 43 -3.56 -6.38 7.30
N PRO A 44 -2.53 -6.15 8.12
CA PRO A 44 -2.45 -4.94 8.93
C PRO A 44 -2.21 -3.71 8.04
N LYS A 45 -2.96 -2.63 8.29
CA LYS A 45 -2.82 -1.33 7.62
C LYS A 45 -2.43 -0.26 8.66
N ASN A 46 -1.39 -0.57 9.41
CA ASN A 46 -0.87 0.21 10.54
C ASN A 46 0.46 0.94 10.23
N ARG A 47 0.93 0.90 8.98
CA ARG A 47 2.12 1.65 8.56
C ARG A 47 1.77 3.09 8.20
N SER A 48 2.61 4.01 8.64
CA SER A 48 2.54 5.44 8.31
C SER A 48 3.23 5.71 6.98
N ALA A 49 2.79 6.76 6.26
CA ALA A 49 3.53 7.27 5.11
C ALA A 49 4.96 7.70 5.49
N LEU A 50 5.16 8.15 6.74
CA LEU A 50 6.47 8.50 7.27
C LEU A 50 7.41 7.30 7.39
N ASP A 51 6.89 6.08 7.51
CA ASP A 51 7.72 4.87 7.51
C ASP A 51 8.44 4.66 6.17
N PHE A 52 7.98 5.34 5.12
CA PHE A 52 8.59 5.34 3.79
C PHE A 52 9.44 6.59 3.51
N ALA A 53 9.57 7.51 4.48
CA ALA A 53 10.39 8.69 4.30
C ALA A 53 11.85 8.28 4.02
N GLY A 54 12.40 8.76 2.91
CA GLY A 54 13.77 8.45 2.49
C GLY A 54 13.95 7.12 1.75
N VAL A 55 12.91 6.31 1.55
CA VAL A 55 13.02 5.04 0.79
C VAL A 55 13.45 5.27 -0.67
N LEU A 56 13.11 6.42 -1.24
CA LEU A 56 13.49 6.82 -2.60
C LEU A 56 14.76 7.69 -2.66
N PHE A 57 15.45 7.88 -1.52
CA PHE A 57 16.65 8.68 -1.47
C PHE A 57 17.83 7.90 -2.07
N GLU A 58 18.52 8.53 -3.02
CA GLU A 58 19.75 8.02 -3.63
C GLU A 58 20.83 9.10 -3.44
N PRO A 59 21.94 8.81 -2.74
CA PRO A 59 22.91 9.84 -2.33
C PRO A 59 23.59 10.55 -3.51
N ASP A 60 23.82 9.83 -4.60
CA ASP A 60 24.48 10.35 -5.80
C ASP A 60 23.49 10.92 -6.84
N ARG A 61 22.18 10.94 -6.54
CA ARG A 61 21.17 11.48 -7.45
C ARG A 61 21.24 13.00 -7.44
N ALA A 62 21.65 13.58 -8.57
CA ALA A 62 21.61 15.02 -8.78
C ALA A 62 20.16 15.54 -8.69
N PRO A 63 19.93 16.70 -8.05
CA PRO A 63 18.62 17.35 -8.06
C PRO A 63 18.30 17.81 -9.49
N VAL A 64 17.04 17.64 -9.90
CA VAL A 64 16.54 18.15 -11.18
C VAL A 64 15.80 19.47 -10.96
N SER A 65 15.91 20.42 -11.89
CA SER A 65 15.17 21.68 -11.83
C SER A 65 13.69 21.45 -12.15
N VAL A 66 12.84 22.37 -11.69
CA VAL A 66 11.41 22.35 -12.03
C VAL A 66 11.20 22.51 -13.55
N GLU A 67 12.07 23.26 -14.23
CA GLU A 67 12.05 23.40 -15.69
C GLU A 67 12.27 22.05 -16.37
N THR A 68 13.31 21.30 -15.97
CA THR A 68 13.58 19.95 -16.49
C THR A 68 12.43 18.97 -16.19
N MET A 69 11.79 19.09 -15.03
CA MET A 69 10.60 18.28 -14.71
C MET A 69 9.45 18.58 -15.68
N ASN A 70 9.18 19.86 -15.94
CA ASN A 70 8.08 20.28 -16.83
C ASN A 70 8.34 19.87 -18.29
N GLU A 71 9.58 19.96 -18.77
CA GLU A 71 9.97 19.49 -20.10
C GLU A 71 9.73 17.98 -20.23
N ALA A 72 10.21 17.18 -19.27
CA ALA A 72 10.02 15.73 -19.28
C ALA A 72 8.53 15.32 -19.22
N ILE A 73 7.70 16.06 -18.46
CA ILE A 73 6.24 15.86 -18.46
C ILE A 73 5.66 16.15 -19.84
N GLY A 74 6.09 17.22 -20.50
CA GLY A 74 5.65 17.60 -21.83
C GLY A 74 5.97 16.53 -22.88
N GLU A 75 7.22 16.04 -22.91
CA GLU A 75 7.64 14.96 -23.80
C GLU A 75 6.81 13.69 -23.57
N ALA A 76 6.64 13.26 -22.31
CA ALA A 76 5.86 12.07 -21.99
C ALA A 76 4.38 12.17 -22.41
N ILE A 77 3.79 13.38 -22.38
CA ILE A 77 2.43 13.61 -22.88
C ILE A 77 2.40 13.48 -24.41
N SER A 78 3.37 14.06 -25.11
CA SER A 78 3.47 13.99 -26.58
C SER A 78 3.64 12.55 -27.06
N ASP A 79 4.60 11.82 -26.49
CA ASP A 79 4.86 10.41 -26.81
C ASP A 79 3.60 9.55 -26.62
N ARG A 80 2.88 9.77 -25.51
CA ARG A 80 1.64 9.05 -25.22
C ARG A 80 0.54 9.36 -26.23
N TYR A 81 0.46 10.60 -26.70
CA TYR A 81 -0.52 11.02 -27.70
C TYR A 81 -0.23 10.36 -29.06
N GLU A 82 1.02 10.38 -29.50
CA GLU A 82 1.45 9.74 -30.75
C GLU A 82 1.20 8.22 -30.74
N HIS A 83 1.58 7.53 -29.65
CA HIS A 83 1.32 6.10 -29.49
C HIS A 83 -0.16 5.72 -29.44
N SER A 84 -1.04 6.67 -29.07
CA SER A 84 -2.48 6.46 -29.09
C SER A 84 -3.09 6.67 -30.47
N HIS A 85 -2.56 7.61 -31.25
CA HIS A 85 -3.03 7.90 -32.61
C HIS A 85 -2.59 6.85 -33.64
N ASP A 86 -1.40 6.25 -33.47
CA ASP A 86 -0.93 5.18 -34.37
C ASP A 86 -1.69 3.85 -34.20
N ARG A 87 -2.62 3.75 -33.24
CA ARG A 87 -3.45 2.56 -33.02
C ARG A 87 -4.87 2.65 -33.62
N ASP A 88 -5.25 3.80 -34.17
CA ASP A 88 -6.50 4.02 -34.93
C ASP A 88 -6.25 3.95 -36.45
#